data_AF-A0AA43D928-F1
#
_entry.id   AF-A0AA43D928-F1
#
_cell.length_a   1.000
_cell.length_b   1.000
_cell.length_c   1.000
_cell.angle_alpha   90.00
_cell.angle_beta   90.00
_cell.angle_gamma   90.00
#
_symmetry.space_group_name_H-M   'P 1'
#
loop_
_entity.id
_entity.type
_entity.pdbx_description
1 polymer ?
#
loop_
_entity_poly.entity_id
_entity_poly.type
_entity_poly.pdbx_seq_one_letter_code
_entity_poly.pdbx_strand_id
1 'polypeptide(L)'
;MMITRFWQILKDDTKRTFEVCGQVANENSFTNKTYAMQKAGMHVSCMTPPVTNKTSSKDLVRITGYTKEVGLQERLLKEYREITLTSYDEW
;
A
#
# COMPACT_ATOMS: atom_id res chain seq x y z
N MET A 1 -26.17 -11.35 -3.44
CA MET A 1 -24.88 -11.64 -2.80
C MET A 1 -24.14 -10.32 -2.62
N MET A 2 -23.85 -9.90 -1.39
CA MET A 2 -23.16 -8.63 -1.14
C MET A 2 -21.67 -8.85 -1.38
N ILE A 3 -21.10 -8.25 -2.41
CA ILE A 3 -19.65 -8.33 -2.67
C ILE A 3 -18.98 -7.47 -1.60
N THR A 4 -18.31 -8.11 -0.64
CA THR A 4 -17.51 -7.42 0.37
C THR A 4 -16.35 -6.72 -0.32
N ARG A 5 -16.30 -5.38 -0.21
CA ARG A 5 -15.17 -4.58 -0.68
C ARG A 5 -14.20 -4.36 0.46
N PHE A 6 -12.94 -4.22 0.13
CA PHE A 6 -11.85 -3.93 1.06
C PHE A 6 -11.12 -2.68 0.60
N TRP A 7 -10.72 -1.83 1.54
CA TRP A 7 -9.77 -0.78 1.25
C TRP A 7 -8.41 -1.39 0.95
N GLN A 8 -7.64 -0.80 0.03
CA GLN A 8 -6.22 -1.06 -0.11
C GLN A 8 -5.48 0.12 0.46
N ILE A 9 -4.73 -0.13 1.52
CA ILE A 9 -3.96 0.88 2.23
C ILE A 9 -2.50 0.46 2.21
N LEU A 10 -1.62 1.33 1.70
CA LEU A 10 -0.18 1.15 1.72
C LEU A 10 0.43 2.07 2.78
N LYS A 11 1.43 1.59 3.50
CA LYS A 11 2.16 2.32 4.53
C LYS A 11 3.65 2.27 4.25
N ASP A 12 4.30 3.42 4.34
CA ASP A 12 5.75 3.55 4.48
C ASP A 12 6.02 3.67 5.98
N ASP A 13 6.57 2.60 6.56
CA ASP A 13 6.81 2.51 8.00
C ASP A 13 8.08 3.29 8.42
N THR A 14 8.95 3.64 7.47
CA THR A 14 10.12 4.50 7.71
C THR A 14 9.70 5.94 7.93
N LYS A 15 8.90 6.48 6.99
CA LYS A 15 8.44 7.88 7.03
C LYS A 15 7.15 8.05 7.82
N ARG A 16 6.54 6.94 8.25
CA ARG A 16 5.22 6.89 8.89
C ARG A 16 4.19 7.61 8.04
N THR A 17 4.15 7.31 6.75
CA THR A 17 3.15 7.82 5.83
C THR A 17 2.26 6.71 5.29
N PHE A 18 1.03 7.05 4.89
CA PHE A 18 0.10 6.09 4.33
C PHE A 18 -0.73 6.67 3.19
N GLU A 19 -1.23 5.79 2.33
CA GLU A 19 -2.15 6.14 1.25
C GLU A 19 -3.26 5.11 1.12
N VAL A 20 -4.46 5.57 0.76
CA VAL A 20 -5.61 4.73 0.45
C VAL A 20 -5.72 4.57 -1.08
N CYS A 21 -5.09 3.53 -1.60
CA CYS A 21 -4.97 3.25 -3.03
C CYS A 21 -6.34 3.01 -3.68
N GLY A 22 -7.28 2.32 -3.02
CA GLY A 22 -8.53 1.94 -3.69
C GLY A 22 -9.48 1.09 -2.86
N GLN A 23 -10.61 0.73 -3.47
CA GLN A 23 -11.48 -0.35 -3.00
C GLN A 23 -11.39 -1.50 -3.99
N VAL A 24 -11.22 -2.73 -3.50
CA VAL A 24 -11.24 -3.94 -4.34
C VAL A 24 -12.13 -5.01 -3.73
N ALA A 25 -12.59 -5.96 -4.55
CA ALA A 25 -13.41 -7.09 -4.12
C ALA A 25 -12.61 -8.22 -3.43
N ASN A 26 -11.36 -7.95 -3.03
CA ASN A 26 -10.29 -8.86 -2.61
C ASN A 26 -9.37 -9.27 -3.77
N GLU A 27 -8.14 -8.74 -3.77
CA GLU A 27 -7.07 -9.14 -4.68
C GLU A 27 -5.77 -9.37 -3.91
N ASN A 28 -5.18 -10.56 -4.10
CA ASN A 28 -3.85 -10.90 -3.58
C ASN A 28 -2.72 -10.07 -4.23
N SER A 29 -3.01 -9.39 -5.34
CA SER A 29 -2.05 -8.60 -6.12
C SER A 29 -1.37 -7.50 -5.29
N PHE A 30 -2.13 -6.84 -4.42
CA PHE A 30 -1.65 -5.73 -3.59
C PHE A 30 -0.73 -6.21 -2.46
N THR A 31 -1.15 -7.26 -1.76
CA THR A 31 -0.35 -7.90 -0.71
C THR A 31 0.95 -8.47 -1.27
N ASN A 32 0.89 -9.14 -2.43
CA ASN A 32 2.06 -9.70 -3.09
C ASN A 32 3.08 -8.62 -3.51
N LYS A 33 2.61 -7.48 -4.05
CA LYS A 33 3.47 -6.34 -4.38
C LYS A 33 4.15 -5.77 -3.13
N THR A 34 3.40 -5.60 -2.04
CA THR A 34 3.95 -5.11 -0.77
C THR A 34 5.01 -6.07 -0.24
N TYR A 35 4.76 -7.38 -0.31
CA TYR A 35 5.72 -8.40 0.10
C TYR A 35 7.00 -8.40 -0.76
N ALA A 36 6.87 -8.17 -2.07
CA ALA A 36 8.04 -8.01 -2.94
C ALA A 36 8.89 -6.80 -2.56
N MET A 37 8.27 -5.65 -2.25
CA MET A 37 8.97 -4.46 -1.74
C MET A 37 9.70 -4.74 -0.42
N GLN A 38 9.04 -5.43 0.51
CA GLN A 38 9.66 -5.87 1.76
C GLN A 38 10.89 -6.75 1.53
N LYS A 39 10.80 -7.70 0.60
CA LYS A 39 11.92 -8.56 0.21
C LYS A 39 13.09 -7.81 -0.40
N ALA A 40 12.84 -6.70 -1.08
CA ALA A 40 13.87 -5.80 -1.58
C ALA A 40 14.46 -4.87 -0.49
N GLY A 41 14.10 -5.07 0.78
CA GLY A 41 14.64 -4.31 1.91
C GLY A 41 13.87 -3.03 2.24
N MET A 42 12.72 -2.77 1.59
CA MET A 42 11.90 -1.59 1.90
C MET A 42 11.05 -1.83 3.16
N HIS A 43 11.01 -0.85 4.06
CA HIS A 43 10.15 -0.90 5.26
C HIS A 43 8.74 -0.38 4.94
N VAL A 44 7.96 -1.25 4.30
CA VAL A 44 6.57 -0.97 3.92
C VAL A 44 5.63 -2.03 4.49
N SER A 45 4.37 -1.69 4.67
CA SER A 45 3.31 -2.65 5.02
C SER A 45 1.97 -2.26 4.41
N CYS A 46 1.04 -3.21 4.36
CA CYS A 46 -0.27 -2.99 3.76
C CYS A 46 -1.39 -3.43 4.70
N MET A 47 -2.57 -2.82 4.53
CA MET A 47 -3.79 -3.20 5.25
C MET A 47 -4.96 -3.32 4.28
N THR A 48 -5.81 -4.32 4.50
CA THR A 48 -7.03 -4.53 3.71
C THR A 48 -8.29 -4.58 4.57
N PRO A 49 -8.65 -3.50 5.28
CA PRO A 49 -9.84 -3.51 6.13
C PRO A 49 -11.12 -3.56 5.27
N PRO A 50 -12.17 -4.26 5.72
CA PRO A 50 -13.45 -4.29 5.01
C PRO A 50 -14.06 -2.88 4.95
N VAL A 51 -14.73 -2.57 3.84
CA VAL A 51 -15.53 -1.35 3.68
C VAL A 51 -16.86 -1.60 4.40
N THR A 52 -16.98 -1.11 5.64
CA THR A 52 -18.13 -1.41 6.50
C THR A 52 -19.35 -0.53 6.23
N ASN A 53 -19.24 0.55 5.44
CA ASN A 53 -20.37 1.43 5.15
C ASN A 53 -20.40 1.93 3.69
N LYS A 54 -21.61 2.10 3.11
CA LYS A 54 -21.78 2.58 1.72
C LYS A 54 -21.29 4.01 1.51
N THR A 55 -21.17 4.79 2.59
CA THR A 55 -20.68 6.18 2.62
C THR A 55 -19.19 6.29 3.01
N SER A 56 -18.46 5.17 3.15
CA SER A 56 -17.05 5.21 3.51
C SER A 56 -16.23 5.93 2.42
N SER A 57 -15.71 7.11 2.76
CA SER A 57 -14.79 7.88 1.92
C SER A 57 -13.33 7.54 2.23
N LYS A 58 -12.49 7.54 1.19
CA LYS A 58 -11.01 7.45 1.31
C LYS A 58 -10.44 8.54 2.22
N ASP A 59 -11.11 9.68 2.33
CA ASP A 59 -10.62 10.84 3.09
C ASP A 59 -10.88 10.73 4.59
N LEU A 60 -11.79 9.84 4.98
CA LEU A 60 -12.11 9.60 6.39
C LEU A 60 -11.21 8.52 7.01
N VAL A 61 -10.48 7.76 6.19
CA VAL A 61 -9.54 6.75 6.68
C VAL A 61 -8.36 7.45 7.35
N ARG A 62 -8.15 7.13 8.63
CA ARG A 62 -7.02 7.60 9.44
C ARG A 62 -6.29 6.42 10.03
N ILE A 63 -4.97 6.53 10.12
CA ILE A 63 -4.11 5.53 10.74
C ILE A 63 -3.32 6.22 11.83
N THR A 64 -3.49 5.77 13.07
CA THR A 64 -2.86 6.39 14.23
C THR A 64 -1.35 6.41 14.07
N GLY A 65 -0.76 7.60 14.18
CA GLY A 65 0.69 7.77 14.06
C GLY A 65 1.24 7.69 12.64
N TYR A 66 0.38 7.81 11.62
CA TYR A 66 0.80 7.96 10.22
C TYR A 66 0.17 9.21 9.60
N THR A 67 0.90 9.83 8.68
CA THR A 67 0.43 10.99 7.91
C THR A 67 -0.02 10.54 6.53
N LYS A 68 -1.17 11.05 6.05
CA LYS A 68 -1.65 10.74 4.70
C LYS A 68 -0.71 11.39 3.67
N GLU A 69 -0.24 10.60 2.72
CA GLU A 69 0.60 11.04 1.61
C GLU A 69 -0.12 10.71 0.30
N VAL A 70 -0.26 11.70 -0.58
CA VAL A 70 -0.83 11.50 -1.92
C VAL A 70 0.30 11.12 -2.87
N GLY A 71 0.14 10.03 -3.61
CA GLY A 71 1.17 9.55 -4.52
C GLY A 71 2.23 8.65 -3.86
N LEU A 72 1.95 8.13 -2.67
CA LEU A 72 2.84 7.24 -1.93
C LEU A 72 3.09 5.96 -2.72
N GLN A 73 2.05 5.39 -3.30
CA GLN A 73 2.13 4.15 -4.07
C GLN A 73 3.07 4.31 -5.26
N GLU A 74 2.94 5.40 -6.01
CA GLU A 74 3.81 5.72 -7.13
C GLU A 74 5.26 5.90 -6.67
N ARG A 75 5.48 6.63 -5.56
CA ARG A 75 6.82 6.82 -4.98
C ARG A 75 7.46 5.50 -4.59
N LEU A 76 6.76 4.66 -3.83
CA LEU A 76 7.29 3.37 -3.37
C LEU A 76 7.54 2.40 -4.54
N LEU A 77 6.68 2.41 -5.56
CA LEU A 77 6.91 1.61 -6.77
C LEU A 77 8.13 2.10 -7.56
N LYS A 78 8.41 3.40 -7.54
CA LYS A 78 9.62 3.96 -8.15
C LYS A 78 10.87 3.53 -7.37
N GLU A 79 10.88 3.69 -6.05
CA GLU A 79 11.97 3.25 -5.17
C GLU A 79 12.24 1.74 -5.34
N TYR A 80 11.19 0.92 -5.39
CA TYR A 80 11.31 -0.52 -5.63
C TYR A 80 11.96 -0.85 -6.98
N ARG A 81 11.59 -0.14 -8.05
CA ARG A 81 12.21 -0.32 -9.37
C ARG A 81 13.68 0.06 -9.36
N GLU A 82 14.04 1.16 -8.71
CA GLU A 82 15.42 1.61 -8.58
C GLU A 82 16.28 0.57 -7.86
N ILE A 83 15.82 0.05 -6.70
CA ILE A 83 16.51 -1.03 -5.96
C ILE A 83 16.67 -2.28 -6.82
N THR A 84 15.61 -2.70 -7.51
CA THR A 84 15.63 -3.92 -8.32
C THR A 84 16.58 -3.80 -9.51
N LEU A 85 16.65 -2.63 -10.16
CA LEU A 85 17.58 -2.38 -11.25
C LEU A 85 19.04 -2.38 -10.76
N THR A 86 19.35 -1.70 -9.65
CA THR A 86 20.70 -1.70 -9.07
C THR A 86 21.14 -3.11 -8.68
N SER A 87 20.25 -3.93 -8.12
CA SER A 87 20.59 -5.31 -7.75
C SER A 87 20.94 -6.22 -8.94
N TYR A 88 20.52 -5.86 -10.15
CA TYR A 88 20.83 -6.60 -11.38
C TYR A 88 22.21 -6.21 -11.94
N ASP A 89 22.64 -4.97 -11.77
CA ASP A 89 23.94 -4.48 -12.25
C ASP A 89 25.11 -4.90 -11.33
N GLU A 90 24.84 -5.33 -10.09
CA GLU A 90 25.84 -5.80 -9.12
C GLU A 90 26.16 -7.32 -9.22
N TRP A 91 25.59 -8.03 -10.20
CA TRP A 91 25.85 -9.45 -10.51
C TRP A 91 26.68 -9.63 -11.77
#